data_AF-A0A4U5R2R9-F1
#
_entry.id   AF-A0A4U5R2R9-F1
#
_cell.length_a   1.000
_cell.length_b   1.000
_cell.length_c   1.000
_cell.angle_alpha   90.00
_cell.angle_beta   90.00
_cell.angle_gamma   90.00
#
_symmetry.space_group_name_H-M   'P 1'
#
loop_
_entity.id
_entity.type
_entity.pdbx_description
1 polymer ?
#
loop_
_entity_poly.entity_id
_entity_poly.type
_entity_poly.pdbx_seq_one_letter_code
_entity_poly.pdbx_strand_id
1 'polypeptide(L)'
;MYPFSTQIIHYDLNPGNVLFDEFGIAKVTDFDLSKIVKEDVGSQGMELTSQGAGTYWYLPPACFELNKTPLISLKVGVWSAGVLFYQMIFGRRPFGHDLTQERILRDDNYKSLQG
;
A
#
# COMPACT_ATOMS: atom_id res chain seq x y z
N MET A 1 29.65 -6.86 10.44
CA MET A 1 28.64 -7.43 9.52
C MET A 1 27.29 -7.21 10.19
N TYR A 2 26.53 -6.18 9.77
CA TYR A 2 25.23 -5.90 10.38
C TYR A 2 24.25 -7.03 10.03
N PRO A 3 23.55 -7.62 11.01
CA PRO A 3 22.63 -8.72 10.74
C PRO A 3 21.47 -8.21 9.89
N PHE A 4 21.19 -8.94 8.80
CA PHE A 4 19.98 -8.99 7.98
C PHE A 4 19.04 -7.78 8.09
N SER A 5 18.94 -6.99 7.01
CA SER A 5 17.97 -5.91 6.95
C SER A 5 16.56 -6.50 6.83
N THR A 6 15.85 -6.60 7.96
CA THR A 6 14.45 -7.03 7.93
C THR A 6 13.64 -5.96 7.20
N GLN A 7 13.16 -6.30 6.01
CA GLN A 7 12.35 -5.41 5.20
C GLN A 7 10.89 -5.55 5.62
N ILE A 8 10.22 -4.43 5.91
CA ILE A 8 8.82 -4.39 6.33
C ILE A 8 8.00 -3.68 5.26
N ILE A 9 6.89 -4.30 4.85
CA ILE A 9 5.86 -3.69 4.03
C ILE A 9 4.72 -3.30 4.97
N HIS A 10 4.37 -2.01 5.03
CA HIS A 10 3.29 -1.53 5.89
C HIS A 10 1.90 -2.06 5.49
N TYR A 11 1.67 -2.15 4.18
CA TYR A 11 0.44 -2.59 3.51
C TYR A 11 -0.81 -1.71 3.73
N ASP A 12 -0.80 -0.80 4.71
CA ASP A 12 -1.87 0.19 4.91
C ASP A 12 -1.35 1.63 5.13
N LEU A 13 -0.34 2.03 4.35
CA LEU A 13 0.20 3.39 4.45
C LEU A 13 -0.79 4.38 3.82
N ASN A 14 -1.37 5.24 4.66
CA ASN A 14 -2.32 6.28 4.27
C ASN A 14 -2.23 7.48 5.26
N PRO A 15 -2.83 8.65 4.97
CA PRO A 15 -2.75 9.83 5.83
C PRO A 15 -3.27 9.61 7.26
N GLY A 16 -4.26 8.73 7.46
CA GLY A 16 -4.76 8.38 8.80
C GLY A 16 -3.74 7.62 9.64
N ASN A 17 -2.78 6.95 8.98
CA ASN A 17 -1.71 6.17 9.59
C ASN A 17 -0.37 6.94 9.63
N VAL A 18 -0.39 8.26 9.41
CA VAL A 18 0.76 9.15 9.60
C VAL A 18 0.41 10.18 10.67
N LEU A 19 1.00 10.01 11.86
CA LEU A 19 0.81 10.91 12.99
C LEU A 19 1.98 11.90 13.08
N PHE A 20 1.75 13.05 13.69
CA PHE A 20 2.79 14.02 14.00
C PHE A 20 2.94 14.13 15.50
N ASP A 21 4.17 14.09 16.00
CA ASP A 21 4.45 14.39 17.41
C ASP A 21 4.49 15.90 17.68
N GLU A 22 4.76 16.26 18.93
CA GLU A 22 4.82 17.66 19.38
C GLU A 22 5.89 18.51 18.68
N PHE A 23 6.87 17.88 18.03
CA PHE A 23 7.91 18.54 17.25
C PHE A 23 7.60 18.58 15.75
N GLY A 24 6.43 18.10 15.33
CA GLY A 24 6.04 18.00 13.92
C GLY A 24 6.76 16.89 13.17
N ILE A 25 7.34 15.90 13.87
CA ILE A 25 7.98 14.76 13.22
C ILE A 25 6.90 13.73 12.86
N ALA A 26 6.84 13.38 11.57
CA ALA A 26 5.94 12.36 11.07
C ALA A 26 6.35 10.96 11.57
N LYS A 27 5.38 10.20 12.07
CA LYS A 27 5.51 8.82 12.53
C LYS A 27 4.45 7.96 11.88
N VAL A 28 4.89 6.86 11.28
CA VAL A 28 3.99 5.85 10.71
C VAL A 28 3.46 4.96 11.84
N THR A 29 2.17 4.66 11.84
CA THR A 29 1.47 3.86 12.84
C THR A 29 0.60 2.78 12.18
N ASP A 30 0.05 1.89 12.98
CA ASP A 30 -0.90 0.83 12.56
C ASP A 30 -0.27 -0.24 11.64
N PHE A 31 0.55 -1.08 12.27
CA PHE A 31 1.27 -2.16 11.59
C PHE A 31 0.48 -3.47 11.54
N ASP A 32 -0.83 -3.47 11.82
CA ASP A 32 -1.65 -4.68 11.93
C ASP A 32 -1.71 -5.47 10.62
N LEU A 33 -1.59 -4.77 9.48
CA LEU A 33 -1.54 -5.37 8.14
C LEU A 33 -0.11 -5.56 7.60
N SER A 34 0.91 -5.21 8.38
CA SER A 34 2.30 -5.23 7.92
C SER A 34 2.82 -6.64 7.66
N LYS A 35 3.76 -6.75 6.72
CA LYS A 35 4.40 -8.00 6.32
C LYS A 35 5.92 -7.88 6.41
N ILE A 36 6.56 -8.90 6.97
CA ILE A 36 8.02 -9.02 7.03
C ILE A 36 8.50 -9.78 5.80
N VAL A 37 9.35 -9.16 5.00
CA VAL A 37 10.00 -9.77 3.84
C VAL A 37 11.38 -10.27 4.28
N LYS A 38 11.61 -11.58 4.17
CA LYS A 38 12.93 -12.19 4.41
C LYS A 38 13.74 -12.14 3.12
N GLU A 39 15.01 -11.71 3.20
CA GLU A 39 15.91 -11.55 2.04
C GLU A 39 16.09 -12.85 1.22
N ASP A 40 15.99 -14.03 1.86
CA ASP A 40 16.10 -15.34 1.19
C ASP A 40 14.86 -15.72 0.34
N VAL A 41 13.75 -14.99 0.47
CA VAL A 41 12.59 -15.11 -0.42
C VAL A 41 12.80 -14.14 -1.59
N GLY A 42 13.89 -14.36 -2.32
CA GLY A 42 14.27 -13.55 -3.47
C GLY A 42 13.09 -13.43 -4.43
N SER A 43 12.75 -12.20 -4.81
CA SER A 43 11.86 -11.79 -5.92
C SER A 43 10.45 -12.41 -6.02
N GLN A 44 10.07 -13.36 -5.16
CA GLN A 44 8.86 -14.16 -5.33
C GLN A 44 7.64 -13.64 -4.59
N GLY A 45 7.75 -12.50 -3.89
CA GLY A 45 6.63 -11.88 -3.18
C GLY A 45 6.06 -12.77 -2.06
N MET A 46 5.22 -12.19 -1.21
CA MET A 46 4.43 -12.97 -0.25
C MET A 46 2.99 -13.10 -0.75
N GLU A 47 2.38 -14.26 -0.52
CA GLU A 47 0.96 -14.45 -0.80
C GLU A 47 0.12 -13.51 0.07
N LEU A 48 -0.85 -12.83 -0.54
CA LEU A 48 -1.87 -12.11 0.20
C LEU A 48 -2.80 -13.10 0.91
N THR A 49 -2.58 -13.31 2.20
CA THR A 49 -3.53 -14.03 3.05
C THR A 49 -4.80 -13.23 3.35
N SER A 50 -4.84 -11.95 2.97
CA SER A 50 -5.92 -11.01 3.30
C SER A 50 -6.36 -10.22 2.06
N GLN A 51 -6.92 -10.92 1.07
CA GLN A 51 -7.59 -10.25 -0.04
C GLN A 51 -8.71 -9.35 0.51
N GLY A 52 -8.71 -8.10 0.06
CA GLY A 52 -9.66 -7.09 0.51
C GLY A 52 -9.29 -6.33 1.81
N ALA A 53 -8.10 -6.55 2.36
CA ALA A 53 -7.55 -5.72 3.45
C ALA A 53 -6.76 -4.52 2.91
N GLY A 54 -6.57 -3.50 3.77
CA GLY A 54 -5.89 -2.24 3.46
C GLY A 54 -6.80 -1.18 2.86
N THR A 55 -6.27 0.02 2.71
CA THR A 55 -7.01 1.17 2.17
C THR A 55 -6.85 1.27 0.66
N TYR A 56 -7.87 0.87 -0.10
CA TYR A 56 -7.76 0.54 -1.54
C TYR A 56 -7.26 1.67 -2.44
N TRP A 57 -7.54 2.92 -2.07
CA TRP A 57 -7.04 4.09 -2.81
C TRP A 57 -5.51 4.19 -2.83
N TYR A 58 -4.82 3.57 -1.87
CA TYR A 58 -3.37 3.59 -1.72
C TYR A 58 -2.72 2.25 -2.10
N LEU A 59 -3.49 1.29 -2.60
CA LEU A 59 -2.98 0.00 -3.08
C LEU A 59 -2.75 0.04 -4.60
N PRO A 60 -1.68 -0.60 -5.10
CA PRO A 60 -1.43 -0.72 -6.54
C PRO A 60 -2.45 -1.68 -7.20
N PRO A 61 -2.66 -1.58 -8.52
CA PRO A 61 -3.61 -2.43 -9.25
C PRO A 61 -3.32 -3.93 -9.11
N ALA A 62 -2.05 -4.32 -8.99
CA ALA A 62 -1.63 -5.71 -8.79
C ALA A 62 -2.19 -6.36 -7.50
N CYS A 63 -2.58 -5.57 -6.50
CA CYS A 63 -3.22 -6.09 -5.28
C CYS A 63 -4.67 -6.56 -5.51
N PHE A 64 -5.27 -6.24 -6.67
CA PHE A 64 -6.66 -6.58 -7.01
C PHE A 64 -6.76 -7.64 -8.13
N GLU A 65 -5.65 -8.19 -8.62
CA GLU A 65 -5.67 -9.29 -9.59
C GLU A 65 -6.10 -10.60 -8.90
N LEU A 66 -7.33 -11.05 -9.16
CA LEU A 66 -7.90 -12.28 -8.58
C LEU A 66 -7.39 -13.56 -9.26
N ASN A 67 -6.91 -13.46 -10.50
CA ASN A 67 -6.52 -14.61 -11.32
C ASN A 67 -5.06 -15.05 -11.11
N LYS A 68 -4.31 -14.36 -10.26
CA LYS A 68 -2.93 -14.68 -9.90
C LYS A 68 -2.79 -14.55 -8.41
N THR A 69 -1.92 -15.35 -7.80
CA THR A 69 -1.48 -15.09 -6.43
C THR A 69 -0.79 -13.73 -6.42
N PRO A 70 -1.39 -12.70 -5.77
CA PRO A 70 -0.85 -11.36 -5.86
C PRO A 70 0.43 -11.31 -5.02
N LEU A 71 1.54 -11.01 -5.69
CA LEU A 71 2.86 -10.97 -5.08
C LEU A 71 3.07 -9.60 -4.44
N ILE A 72 2.97 -9.53 -3.11
CA ILE A 72 3.31 -8.30 -2.39
C ILE A 72 4.83 -8.15 -2.40
N SER A 73 5.30 -7.00 -2.86
CA SER A 73 6.70 -6.60 -2.79
C SER A 73 6.82 -5.22 -2.13
N LEU A 74 8.05 -4.79 -1.85
CA LEU A 74 8.33 -3.43 -1.37
C LEU A 74 7.76 -2.32 -2.29
N LYS A 75 7.50 -2.63 -3.58
CA LYS A 75 6.88 -1.69 -4.52
C LYS A 75 5.48 -1.26 -4.10
N VAL A 76 4.76 -2.07 -3.32
CA VAL A 76 3.47 -1.68 -2.73
C VAL A 76 3.65 -0.46 -1.82
N GLY A 77 4.65 -0.47 -0.94
CA GLY A 77 4.94 0.68 -0.07
C GLY A 77 5.32 1.94 -0.85
N VAL A 78 6.10 1.78 -1.94
CA VAL A 78 6.45 2.89 -2.84
C VAL A 78 5.21 3.49 -3.50
N TRP A 79 4.28 2.65 -3.96
CA TRP A 79 3.01 3.09 -4.53
C TRP A 79 2.18 3.89 -3.51
N SER A 80 1.96 3.33 -2.33
CA SER A 80 1.17 3.99 -1.28
C SER A 80 1.76 5.34 -0.88
N ALA A 81 3.08 5.43 -0.75
CA ALA A 81 3.78 6.68 -0.49
C ALA A 81 3.56 7.71 -1.62
N GLY A 82 3.63 7.28 -2.89
CA GLY A 82 3.36 8.14 -4.04
C GLY A 82 1.94 8.71 -4.05
N VAL A 83 0.93 7.89 -3.75
CA VAL A 83 -0.47 8.34 -3.62
C VAL A 83 -0.61 9.33 -2.47
N LEU A 84 0.02 9.06 -1.32
CA LEU A 84 0.02 9.94 -0.16
C LEU A 84 0.66 11.30 -0.47
N PHE A 85 1.84 11.31 -1.12
CA PHE A 85 2.50 12.54 -1.57
C PHE A 85 1.65 13.33 -2.55
N TYR A 86 1.04 12.66 -3.54
CA TYR A 86 0.12 13.31 -4.47
C TYR A 86 -1.01 14.00 -3.71
N GLN A 87 -1.64 13.29 -2.77
CA GLN A 87 -2.76 13.85 -2.01
C GLN A 87 -2.35 15.04 -1.14
N MET A 88 -1.16 15.03 -0.55
CA MET A 88 -0.65 16.18 0.20
C MET A 88 -0.46 17.42 -0.68
N ILE A 89 -0.01 17.23 -1.93
CA ILE A 89 0.23 18.34 -2.86
C ILE A 89 -1.08 18.88 -3.46
N PHE A 90 -1.99 18.00 -3.87
CA PHE A 90 -3.16 18.37 -4.65
C PHE A 90 -4.47 18.41 -3.85
N GLY A 91 -4.44 18.02 -2.57
CA GLY A 91 -5.63 17.96 -1.70
C GLY A 91 -6.64 16.87 -2.08
N ARG A 92 -6.36 16.08 -3.12
CA ARG A 92 -7.21 14.98 -3.61
C ARG A 92 -6.38 13.77 -3.98
N ARG A 93 -7.01 12.60 -3.97
CA ARG A 93 -6.37 11.33 -4.37
C ARG A 93 -6.19 11.32 -5.90
N PRO A 94 -5.08 10.80 -6.42
CA PRO A 94 -4.85 10.71 -7.87
C PRO A 94 -5.86 9.80 -8.57
N PHE A 95 -6.33 8.78 -7.85
CA PHE A 95 -7.28 7.79 -8.35
C PHE A 95 -8.43 7.63 -7.36
N GLY A 96 -9.65 7.46 -7.89
CA GLY A 96 -10.83 7.07 -7.13
C GLY A 96 -11.23 8.04 -6.00
N HIS A 97 -10.87 9.32 -6.07
CA HIS A 97 -11.08 10.28 -4.98
C HIS A 97 -12.52 10.32 -4.45
N ASP A 98 -13.51 10.17 -5.32
CA ASP A 98 -14.95 10.20 -4.98
C ASP A 98 -15.60 8.81 -5.02
N LEU A 99 -14.81 7.75 -5.14
CA LEU A 99 -15.29 6.37 -5.18
C LEU A 99 -15.19 5.75 -3.80
N THR A 100 -16.10 4.84 -3.46
CA THR A 100 -16.00 3.97 -2.28
C THR A 100 -15.03 2.81 -2.55
N GLN A 101 -14.54 2.14 -1.50
CA GLN A 101 -13.72 0.93 -1.67
C GLN A 101 -14.46 -0.18 -2.42
N GLU A 102 -15.75 -0.36 -2.15
CA GLU A 102 -16.59 -1.32 -2.88
C GLU A 102 -16.62 -0.99 -4.39
N ARG A 103 -16.73 0.29 -4.73
CA ARG A 103 -16.73 0.73 -6.13
C ARG A 103 -15.36 0.54 -6.77
N ILE A 104 -14.28 0.84 -6.06
CA ILE A 104 -12.90 0.56 -6.51
C ILE A 104 -12.69 -0.93 -6.81
N LEU A 105 -13.21 -1.81 -5.94
CA LEU A 105 -13.05 -3.25 -6.11
C LEU A 105 -13.81 -3.78 -7.34
N ARG A 106 -14.99 -3.25 -7.61
CA ARG A 106 -15.89 -3.69 -8.69
C ARG A 106 -15.63 -3.00 -10.03
N ASP A 107 -15.01 -1.83 -10.03
CA ASP A 107 -14.81 -1.03 -11.25
C ASP A 107 -13.47 -1.39 -11.92
N ASP A 108 -13.54 -2.18 -12.99
CA ASP A 108 -12.34 -2.53 -13.76
C ASP A 108 -11.69 -1.32 -14.43
N ASN A 109 -12.44 -0.23 -14.67
CA ASN A 109 -11.84 1.00 -15.21
C ASN A 109 -10.89 1.66 -14.20
N TYR A 110 -11.17 1.55 -12.88
CA TYR A 110 -10.26 2.06 -11.85
C TYR A 110 -8.88 1.40 -11.92
N LYS A 111 -8.82 0.10 -12.22
CA LYS A 111 -7.56 -0.64 -12.39
C LYS A 111 -6.80 -0.14 -13.61
N SER A 112 -7.51 0.19 -14.70
CA SER A 112 -6.90 0.71 -15.93
C SER A 112 -6.37 2.14 -15.83
N LEU A 113 -6.94 2.99 -14.96
CA LEU A 113 -6.48 4.38 -14.76
C LEU A 113 -5.11 4.49 -14.09
N GLN A 114 -4.62 3.39 -13.50
CA GLN A 114 -3.38 3.32 -12.73
C GLN A 114 -2.18 2.80 -13.55
N GLY A 115 -2.37 2.41 -14.82
CA GLY A 115 -1.38 1.74 -15.66
C GLY A 115 -1.19 2.35 -17.04
#